data_AF-W9HDI0-F1
#
_entry.id   AF-W9HDI0-F1
#
_cell.length_a   1.000
_cell.length_b   1.000
_cell.length_c   1.000
_cell.angle_alpha   90.00
_cell.angle_beta   90.00
_cell.angle_gamma   90.00
#
_symmetry.space_group_name_H-M   'P 1'
#
loop_
_entity.id
_entity.type
_entity.pdbx_description
1 polymer ?
#
loop_
_entity_poly.entity_id
_entity_poly.type
_entity_poly.pdbx_seq_one_letter_code
_entity_poly.pdbx_strand_id
1 'polypeptide(L)'
;MTIALPVNRLAARGRALLVVLSLTFLPATGAVWANTPAHVVDVEARNEATVREAFGRWVGGGNVFEDLLAPDVVWTIHGSGPIAGTYRGIKDVVNRAAGPLVSRLATPIIPDVHHIWAAGDRVIIRFDAYATTTSGGTYQNQFVWILQMDGGSAVGVEAFLDLVEYQRVVDNNPPRQP
;
A
#
# COMPACT_ATOMS: atom_id res chain seq x y z
N MET A 1 73.80 -6.56 78.69
CA MET A 1 73.00 -7.81 78.63
C MET A 1 71.54 -7.45 78.90
N THR A 2 70.61 -8.08 78.19
CA THR A 2 69.12 -7.97 78.25
C THR A 2 68.48 -7.43 76.96
N ILE A 3 68.20 -8.38 76.05
CA ILE A 3 66.92 -8.71 75.39
C ILE A 3 65.92 -7.57 75.15
N ALA A 4 65.54 -7.36 73.88
CA ALA A 4 64.16 -7.53 73.37
C ALA A 4 64.06 -7.05 71.90
N LEU A 5 63.58 -7.93 71.01
CA LEU A 5 63.29 -7.62 69.61
C LEU A 5 61.99 -6.80 69.50
N PRO A 6 61.90 -5.85 68.55
CA PRO A 6 60.81 -4.88 68.51
C PRO A 6 59.55 -5.39 67.81
N VAL A 7 58.43 -4.99 68.40
CA VAL A 7 57.09 -4.92 67.83
C VAL A 7 57.10 -3.97 66.64
N ASN A 8 56.64 -4.42 65.47
CA ASN A 8 56.39 -3.51 64.37
C ASN A 8 55.03 -2.83 64.54
N ARG A 9 55.08 -1.50 64.56
CA ARG A 9 53.96 -0.56 64.63
C ARG A 9 53.40 -0.31 63.23
N LEU A 10 52.12 0.06 63.18
CA LEU A 10 51.52 1.21 62.48
C LEU A 10 50.00 1.05 62.63
N ALA A 11 49.32 1.72 63.57
CA ALA A 11 48.84 3.11 63.50
C ALA A 11 48.30 3.54 62.11
N ALA A 12 47.19 4.26 61.93
CA ALA A 12 45.92 4.50 62.62
C ALA A 12 45.17 5.54 61.72
N ARG A 13 43.83 5.62 61.87
CA ARG A 13 42.93 6.71 61.39
C ARG A 13 42.65 6.69 59.87
N GLY A 14 41.43 6.80 59.35
CA GLY A 14 40.11 7.14 59.88
C GLY A 14 39.34 7.91 58.80
N ARG A 15 38.04 7.61 58.63
CA ARG A 15 36.92 8.42 58.12
C ARG A 15 36.01 7.61 57.19
N ALA A 16 34.76 7.48 57.61
CA ALA A 16 33.67 6.94 56.83
C ALA A 16 33.41 7.80 55.58
N LEU A 17 33.19 7.15 54.44
CA LEU A 17 32.49 7.74 53.30
C LEU A 17 31.68 6.63 52.62
N LEU A 18 30.36 6.82 52.59
CA LEU A 18 29.40 6.05 51.81
C LEU A 18 29.83 6.03 50.34
N VAL A 19 30.01 4.84 49.76
CA VAL A 19 29.99 4.66 48.29
C VAL A 19 28.72 3.90 47.95
N VAL A 20 27.73 4.65 47.48
CA VAL A 20 26.54 4.12 46.82
C VAL A 20 27.00 3.46 45.52
N LEU A 21 26.66 2.19 45.35
CA LEU A 21 26.91 1.42 44.14
C LEU A 21 25.97 1.93 43.04
N SER A 22 26.44 2.90 42.25
CA SER A 22 25.74 3.38 41.06
C SER A 22 25.78 2.29 39.99
N LEU A 23 24.77 1.39 39.96
CA LEU A 23 24.49 0.62 38.75
C LEU A 23 24.04 1.61 37.67
N THR A 24 24.97 2.01 36.82
CA THR A 24 24.65 2.66 35.55
C THR A 24 23.89 1.67 34.69
N PHE A 25 22.56 1.79 34.67
CA PHE A 25 21.74 1.23 33.61
C PHE A 25 22.08 2.01 32.34
N LEU A 26 22.93 1.47 31.46
CA LEU A 26 23.03 2.00 30.10
C LEU A 26 21.70 1.69 29.42
N PRO A 27 20.93 2.67 28.95
CA PRO A 27 19.90 2.37 27.97
C PRO A 27 20.65 1.91 26.73
N ALA A 28 20.58 0.61 26.42
CA ALA A 28 20.92 0.13 25.11
C ALA A 28 19.90 0.75 24.15
N THR A 29 20.16 1.97 23.69
CA THR A 29 19.54 2.53 22.49
C THR A 29 20.13 1.79 21.30
N GLY A 30 19.86 0.48 21.23
CA GLY A 30 19.87 -0.22 19.96
C GLY A 30 18.71 0.40 19.20
N ALA A 31 19.02 1.30 18.27
CA ALA A 31 18.11 1.61 17.19
C ALA A 31 17.74 0.26 16.57
N VAL A 32 16.52 -0.21 16.85
CA VAL A 32 15.91 -1.32 16.12
C VAL A 32 15.63 -0.74 14.74
N TRP A 33 16.67 -0.67 13.90
CA TRP A 33 16.47 -0.60 12.47
C TRP A 33 15.68 -1.84 12.14
N ALA A 34 14.46 -1.66 11.63
CA ALA A 34 13.69 -2.77 11.10
C ALA A 34 14.57 -3.47 10.05
N ASN A 35 15.10 -4.64 10.39
CA ASN A 35 15.80 -5.50 9.43
C ASN A 35 14.74 -6.08 8.49
N THR A 36 14.20 -5.25 7.60
CA THR A 36 13.43 -5.74 6.47
C THR A 36 14.42 -6.52 5.60
N PRO A 37 14.21 -7.84 5.38
CA PRO A 37 15.14 -8.64 4.58
C PRO A 37 15.27 -8.05 3.18
N ALA A 38 16.48 -8.01 2.61
CA ALA A 38 16.72 -7.47 1.27
C ALA A 38 15.80 -8.07 0.18
N HIS A 39 15.38 -9.33 0.35
CA HIS A 39 14.42 -10.02 -0.52
C HIS A 39 13.02 -9.36 -0.52
N VAL A 40 12.56 -8.83 0.61
CA VAL A 40 11.26 -8.14 0.69
C VAL A 40 11.30 -6.81 -0.05
N VAL A 41 12.39 -6.05 0.11
CA VAL A 41 12.60 -4.78 -0.60
C VAL A 41 12.67 -5.00 -2.12
N ASP A 42 13.27 -6.09 -2.58
CA ASP A 42 13.29 -6.47 -4.00
C ASP A 42 11.89 -6.79 -4.55
N VAL A 43 11.08 -7.52 -3.79
CA VAL A 43 9.69 -7.84 -4.16
C VAL A 43 8.83 -6.58 -4.23
N GLU A 44 8.93 -5.70 -3.22
CA GLU A 44 8.19 -4.43 -3.18
C GLU A 44 8.53 -3.54 -4.38
N ALA A 45 9.82 -3.33 -4.64
CA ALA A 45 10.28 -2.52 -5.77
C ALA A 45 9.85 -3.09 -7.13
N ARG A 46 9.92 -4.42 -7.30
CA ARG A 46 9.46 -5.09 -8.52
C ARG A 46 7.95 -4.95 -8.71
N ASN A 47 7.17 -5.18 -7.67
CA ASN A 47 5.71 -5.07 -7.72
C ASN A 47 5.28 -3.62 -8.00
N GLU A 48 5.91 -2.64 -7.35
CA GLU A 48 5.66 -1.23 -7.63
C GLU A 48 5.98 -0.88 -9.09
N ALA A 49 7.12 -1.33 -9.61
CA ALA A 49 7.52 -1.08 -10.99
C ALA A 49 6.52 -1.67 -12.00
N THR A 50 6.07 -2.91 -11.79
CA THR A 50 5.05 -3.56 -12.62
C THR A 50 3.75 -2.75 -12.66
N VAL A 51 3.25 -2.33 -11.48
CA VAL A 51 2.01 -1.54 -11.40
C VAL A 51 2.18 -0.17 -12.06
N ARG A 52 3.32 0.50 -11.81
CA ARG A 52 3.64 1.80 -12.40
C ARG A 52 3.70 1.73 -13.93
N GLU A 53 4.29 0.68 -14.48
CA GLU A 53 4.35 0.45 -15.93
C GLU A 53 2.95 0.22 -16.52
N ALA A 54 2.13 -0.62 -15.88
CA ALA A 54 0.76 -0.89 -16.33
C ALA A 54 -0.10 0.38 -16.34
N PHE A 55 -0.03 1.20 -15.29
CA PHE A 55 -0.73 2.50 -15.25
C PHE A 55 -0.17 3.48 -16.30
N GLY A 56 1.14 3.48 -16.54
CA GLY A 56 1.75 4.27 -17.61
C GLY A 56 1.23 3.89 -19.00
N ARG A 57 1.07 2.59 -19.28
CA ARG A 57 0.43 2.11 -20.51
C ARG A 57 -1.04 2.51 -20.59
N TRP A 58 -1.77 2.45 -19.47
CA TRP A 58 -3.17 2.83 -19.43
C TRP A 58 -3.38 4.31 -19.79
N VAL A 59 -2.53 5.22 -19.31
CA VAL A 59 -2.52 6.63 -19.75
C VAL A 59 -2.32 6.75 -21.26
N GLY A 60 -1.49 5.88 -21.86
CA GLY A 60 -1.27 5.77 -23.30
C GLY A 60 -2.38 5.08 -24.09
N GLY A 61 -3.51 4.71 -23.47
CA GLY A 61 -4.63 4.02 -24.10
C GLY A 61 -4.56 2.49 -24.05
N GLY A 62 -3.61 1.92 -23.31
CA GLY A 62 -3.55 0.49 -23.01
C GLY A 62 -4.68 0.01 -22.09
N ASN A 63 -4.80 -1.31 -21.93
CA ASN A 63 -5.84 -1.92 -21.12
C ASN A 63 -5.27 -2.43 -19.79
N VAL A 64 -5.48 -1.67 -18.70
CA VAL A 64 -4.98 -2.04 -17.36
C VAL A 64 -5.49 -3.41 -16.88
N PHE A 65 -6.67 -3.86 -17.31
CA PHE A 65 -7.19 -5.17 -16.91
C PHE A 65 -6.38 -6.33 -17.50
N GLU A 66 -5.97 -6.20 -18.77
CA GLU A 66 -5.14 -7.20 -19.45
C GLU A 66 -3.68 -7.13 -18.99
N ASP A 67 -3.18 -5.93 -18.76
CA ASP A 67 -1.77 -5.68 -18.43
C ASP A 67 -1.41 -6.03 -16.99
N LEU A 68 -2.38 -6.04 -16.07
CA LEU A 68 -2.11 -6.10 -14.63
C LEU A 68 -2.80 -7.24 -13.90
N LEU A 69 -3.97 -7.72 -14.34
CA LEU A 69 -4.75 -8.67 -13.55
C LEU A 69 -4.48 -10.11 -13.95
N ALA A 70 -4.44 -11.00 -12.96
CA ALA A 70 -4.48 -12.43 -13.22
C ALA A 70 -5.86 -12.82 -13.82
N PRO A 71 -5.94 -13.82 -14.70
CA PRO A 71 -7.20 -14.23 -15.33
C PRO A 71 -8.32 -14.58 -14.33
N ASP A 72 -7.94 -15.13 -13.17
CA ASP A 72 -8.80 -15.59 -12.08
C ASP A 72 -8.86 -14.62 -10.88
N VAL A 73 -8.46 -13.35 -11.09
CA VAL A 73 -8.45 -12.30 -10.07
C VAL A 73 -9.75 -12.25 -9.24
N VAL A 74 -9.61 -12.08 -7.93
CA VAL A 74 -10.73 -11.78 -7.04
C VAL A 74 -10.78 -10.28 -6.79
N TRP A 75 -11.78 -9.61 -7.36
CA TRP A 75 -11.94 -8.16 -7.23
C TRP A 75 -13.10 -7.84 -6.30
N THR A 76 -12.89 -7.02 -5.29
CA THR A 76 -13.95 -6.53 -4.39
C THR A 76 -14.07 -5.03 -4.49
N ILE A 77 -15.27 -4.56 -4.83
CA ILE A 77 -15.63 -3.15 -4.74
C ILE A 77 -16.33 -2.94 -3.40
N HIS A 78 -15.69 -2.19 -2.50
CA HIS A 78 -16.22 -1.91 -1.17
C HIS A 78 -17.27 -0.80 -1.20
N GLY A 79 -18.17 -0.81 -0.22
CA GLY A 79 -19.22 0.20 -0.06
C GLY A 79 -20.62 -0.39 -0.21
N SER A 80 -21.52 0.34 -0.85
CA SER A 80 -22.91 -0.06 -1.02
C SER A 80 -23.46 0.47 -2.35
N GLY A 81 -24.40 -0.26 -2.95
CA GLY A 81 -24.97 0.07 -4.24
C GLY A 81 -24.84 -1.08 -5.24
N PRO A 82 -25.35 -0.91 -6.48
CA PRO A 82 -25.52 -2.01 -7.42
C PRO A 82 -24.23 -2.72 -7.85
N ILE A 83 -23.10 -2.02 -7.80
CA ILE A 83 -21.77 -2.57 -8.17
C ILE A 83 -20.86 -2.85 -6.96
N ALA A 84 -21.35 -2.67 -5.74
CA ALA A 84 -20.59 -3.10 -4.56
C ALA A 84 -20.66 -4.62 -4.45
N GLY A 85 -19.53 -5.26 -4.14
CA GLY A 85 -19.43 -6.71 -4.00
C GLY A 85 -18.16 -7.30 -4.58
N THR A 86 -18.11 -8.64 -4.58
CA THR A 86 -16.96 -9.42 -5.05
C THR A 86 -17.25 -10.09 -6.39
N TYR A 87 -16.25 -10.03 -7.26
CA TYR A 87 -16.25 -10.53 -8.63
C TYR A 87 -15.09 -11.52 -8.80
N ARG A 88 -15.25 -12.52 -9.66
CA ARG A 88 -14.24 -13.56 -9.88
C ARG A 88 -13.89 -13.68 -11.36
N GLY A 89 -12.65 -13.35 -11.67
CA GLY A 89 -12.06 -13.32 -13.00
C GLY A 89 -12.37 -12.03 -13.78
N ILE A 90 -11.51 -11.72 -14.75
CA ILE A 90 -11.54 -10.46 -15.51
C ILE A 90 -12.91 -10.24 -16.18
N LYS A 91 -13.48 -11.29 -16.77
CA LYS A 91 -14.78 -11.22 -17.47
C LYS A 91 -15.92 -10.79 -16.55
N ASP A 92 -15.94 -11.25 -15.30
CA ASP A 92 -16.99 -10.93 -14.34
C ASP A 92 -16.92 -9.44 -13.95
N VAL A 93 -15.71 -8.95 -13.65
CA VAL A 93 -15.45 -7.52 -13.35
C VAL A 93 -15.83 -6.63 -14.53
N VAL A 94 -15.38 -6.98 -15.74
CA VAL A 94 -15.65 -6.20 -16.95
C VAL A 94 -17.16 -6.13 -17.22
N ASN A 95 -17.87 -7.25 -17.16
CA ASN A 95 -19.28 -7.27 -17.54
C ASN A 95 -20.19 -6.59 -16.51
N ARG A 96 -19.91 -6.76 -15.22
CA ARG A 96 -20.83 -6.33 -14.16
C ARG A 96 -20.41 -5.06 -13.44
N ALA A 97 -19.14 -4.66 -13.47
CA ALA A 97 -18.66 -3.44 -12.82
C ALA A 97 -18.17 -2.39 -13.83
N ALA A 98 -17.22 -2.71 -14.71
CA ALA A 98 -16.67 -1.71 -15.62
C ALA A 98 -17.62 -1.37 -16.79
N GLY A 99 -18.23 -2.39 -17.38
CA GLY A 99 -19.06 -2.32 -18.58
C GLY A 99 -20.22 -1.33 -18.49
N PRO A 100 -21.04 -1.34 -17.42
CA PRO A 100 -22.15 -0.39 -17.30
C PRO A 100 -21.71 1.08 -17.32
N LEU A 101 -20.56 1.40 -16.73
CA LEU A 101 -19.99 2.75 -16.80
C LEU A 101 -19.39 3.04 -18.17
N VAL A 102 -18.49 2.16 -18.65
CA VAL A 102 -17.75 2.35 -19.92
C VAL A 102 -18.70 2.46 -21.11
N SER A 103 -19.85 1.79 -21.09
CA SER A 103 -20.85 1.92 -22.15
C SER A 103 -21.42 3.34 -22.24
N ARG A 104 -21.33 4.15 -21.18
CA ARG A 104 -21.89 5.52 -21.08
C ARG A 104 -20.83 6.62 -21.15
N LEU A 105 -19.60 6.24 -21.50
CA LEU A 105 -18.51 7.17 -21.75
C LEU A 105 -18.27 7.33 -23.25
N ALA A 106 -18.08 8.57 -23.69
CA ALA A 106 -17.70 8.95 -25.05
C ALA A 106 -16.18 8.87 -25.27
N THR A 107 -15.38 9.03 -24.22
CA THR A 107 -13.92 8.87 -24.26
C THR A 107 -13.49 7.73 -23.33
N PRO A 108 -12.27 7.19 -23.52
CA PRO A 108 -11.65 6.33 -22.52
C PRO A 108 -11.52 7.03 -21.16
N ILE A 109 -11.45 6.24 -20.09
CA ILE A 109 -11.06 6.71 -18.77
C ILE A 109 -9.55 6.94 -18.77
N ILE A 110 -9.13 8.13 -18.36
CA ILE A 110 -7.72 8.50 -18.22
C ILE A 110 -7.41 8.62 -16.73
N PRO A 111 -6.49 7.80 -16.18
CA PRO A 111 -6.09 7.92 -14.79
C PRO A 111 -5.08 9.06 -14.59
N ASP A 112 -5.17 9.75 -13.45
CA ASP A 112 -4.19 10.69 -12.92
C ASP A 112 -3.65 10.10 -11.61
N VAL A 113 -2.46 9.48 -11.69
CA VAL A 113 -1.88 8.74 -10.57
C VAL A 113 -1.14 9.69 -9.63
N HIS A 114 -1.66 9.82 -8.41
CA HIS A 114 -1.03 10.63 -7.37
C HIS A 114 0.11 9.87 -6.68
N HIS A 115 -0.16 8.63 -6.29
CA HIS A 115 0.79 7.83 -5.54
C HIS A 115 0.64 6.33 -5.79
N ILE A 116 1.77 5.64 -5.70
CA ILE A 116 1.86 4.18 -5.66
C ILE A 116 2.77 3.84 -4.48
N TRP A 117 2.34 2.92 -3.63
CA TRP A 117 3.12 2.40 -2.52
C TRP A 117 3.14 0.88 -2.57
N ALA A 118 4.29 0.25 -2.31
CA ALA A 118 4.39 -1.19 -2.13
C ALA A 118 4.70 -1.55 -0.67
N ALA A 119 4.09 -2.62 -0.18
CA ALA A 119 4.32 -3.20 1.14
C ALA A 119 4.14 -4.72 1.07
N GLY A 120 5.25 -5.47 1.13
CA GLY A 120 5.27 -6.90 0.83
C GLY A 120 4.72 -7.23 -0.55
N ASP A 121 3.68 -8.07 -0.59
CA ASP A 121 2.97 -8.46 -1.82
C ASP A 121 1.82 -7.48 -2.18
N ARG A 122 1.60 -6.43 -1.38
CA ARG A 122 0.54 -5.44 -1.62
C ARG A 122 1.07 -4.22 -2.36
N VAL A 123 0.29 -3.73 -3.33
CA VAL A 123 0.52 -2.42 -3.96
C VAL A 123 -0.74 -1.56 -3.83
N ILE A 124 -0.59 -0.36 -3.29
CA ILE A 124 -1.67 0.60 -3.07
C ILE A 124 -1.52 1.73 -4.08
N ILE A 125 -2.58 2.06 -4.79
CA ILE A 125 -2.61 3.12 -5.80
C ILE A 125 -3.67 4.13 -5.42
N ARG A 126 -3.27 5.40 -5.26
CA ARG A 126 -4.18 6.55 -5.15
C ARG A 126 -4.16 7.30 -6.48
N PHE A 127 -5.31 7.39 -7.14
CA PHE A 127 -5.44 8.09 -8.42
C PHE A 127 -6.83 8.68 -8.60
N ASP A 128 -6.95 9.75 -9.36
CA ASP A 128 -8.23 10.22 -9.88
C ASP A 128 -8.40 9.70 -11.31
N ALA A 129 -9.62 9.69 -11.85
CA ALA A 129 -9.82 9.35 -13.24
C ALA A 129 -10.96 10.14 -13.87
N TYR A 130 -10.83 10.40 -15.17
CA TYR A 130 -11.69 11.32 -15.90
C TYR A 130 -12.09 10.74 -17.26
N ALA A 131 -13.32 11.04 -17.69
CA ALA A 131 -13.79 10.78 -19.04
C ALA A 131 -14.94 11.73 -19.42
N THR A 132 -15.19 11.90 -20.71
CA THR A 132 -16.42 12.53 -21.20
C THR A 132 -17.52 11.48 -21.27
N THR A 133 -18.71 11.82 -20.76
CA THR A 133 -19.92 11.00 -20.84
C THR A 133 -20.59 11.10 -22.21
N THR A 134 -21.46 10.16 -22.55
CA THR A 134 -22.23 10.19 -23.81
C THR A 134 -23.19 11.39 -23.92
N SER A 135 -23.58 12.02 -22.82
CA SER A 135 -24.38 13.25 -22.83
C SER A 135 -23.53 14.53 -22.85
N GLY A 136 -22.21 14.42 -23.02
CA GLY A 136 -21.29 15.56 -23.13
C GLY A 136 -20.81 16.14 -21.80
N GLY A 137 -21.29 15.64 -20.66
CA GLY A 137 -20.76 16.00 -19.34
C GLY A 137 -19.46 15.27 -18.99
N THR A 138 -18.87 15.59 -17.83
CA THR A 138 -17.66 14.94 -17.32
C THR A 138 -18.01 13.87 -16.28
N TYR A 139 -17.39 12.70 -16.43
CA TYR A 139 -17.20 11.73 -15.36
C TYR A 139 -15.85 12.02 -14.69
N GLN A 140 -15.87 12.16 -13.36
CA GLN A 140 -14.67 12.29 -12.54
C GLN A 140 -14.86 11.42 -11.31
N ASN A 141 -13.84 10.67 -10.92
CA ASN A 141 -13.92 9.85 -9.71
C ASN A 141 -12.53 9.74 -9.06
N GLN A 142 -12.51 9.34 -7.80
CA GLN A 142 -11.31 9.23 -6.98
C GLN A 142 -11.20 7.80 -6.47
N PHE A 143 -10.04 7.19 -6.66
CA PHE A 143 -9.83 5.78 -6.41
C PHE A 143 -8.70 5.55 -5.41
N VAL A 144 -8.92 4.53 -4.59
CA VAL A 144 -7.83 3.77 -3.96
C VAL A 144 -8.01 2.31 -4.35
N TRP A 145 -7.01 1.76 -5.02
CA TRP A 145 -6.92 0.32 -5.30
C TRP A 145 -5.82 -0.29 -4.45
N ILE A 146 -6.11 -1.42 -3.81
CA ILE A 146 -5.14 -2.23 -3.07
C ILE A 146 -5.05 -3.56 -3.78
N LEU A 147 -3.93 -3.80 -4.43
CA LEU A 147 -3.64 -5.00 -5.20
C LEU A 147 -2.88 -5.98 -4.33
N GLN A 148 -3.25 -7.26 -4.40
CA GLN A 148 -2.40 -8.37 -4.01
C GLN A 148 -1.69 -8.90 -5.25
N MET A 149 -0.36 -8.82 -5.26
CA MET A 149 0.49 -9.22 -6.36
C MET A 149 1.04 -10.63 -6.15
N ASP A 150 1.02 -11.45 -7.18
CA ASP A 150 1.71 -12.74 -7.24
C ASP A 150 2.22 -12.97 -8.67
N GLY A 151 3.45 -13.45 -8.80
CA GLY A 151 4.04 -13.75 -10.11
C GLY A 151 4.06 -12.60 -11.13
N GLY A 152 3.98 -11.34 -10.68
CA GLY A 152 3.91 -10.16 -11.56
C GLY A 152 2.50 -9.77 -12.01
N SER A 153 1.45 -10.36 -11.45
CA SER A 153 0.05 -10.01 -11.72
C SER A 153 -0.74 -9.82 -10.43
N ALA A 154 -1.80 -9.02 -10.49
CA ALA A 154 -2.72 -8.84 -9.37
C ALA A 154 -3.72 -10.01 -9.31
N VAL A 155 -3.61 -10.84 -8.28
CA VAL A 155 -4.53 -11.97 -8.01
C VAL A 155 -5.71 -11.55 -7.12
N GLY A 156 -5.57 -10.43 -6.41
CA GLY A 156 -6.64 -9.84 -5.60
C GLY A 156 -6.67 -8.33 -5.75
N VAL A 157 -7.86 -7.73 -5.74
CA VAL A 157 -8.03 -6.28 -5.76
C VAL A 157 -9.12 -5.86 -4.78
N GLU A 158 -8.82 -4.87 -3.95
CA GLU A 158 -9.81 -4.11 -3.19
C GLU A 158 -9.91 -2.70 -3.75
N ALA A 159 -11.10 -2.31 -4.16
CA ALA A 159 -11.36 -1.02 -4.79
C ALA A 159 -12.29 -0.16 -3.94
N PHE A 160 -11.85 1.08 -3.69
CA PHE A 160 -12.61 2.15 -3.09
C PHE A 160 -12.76 3.28 -4.10
N LEU A 161 -13.98 3.78 -4.25
CA LEU A 161 -14.35 4.82 -5.22
C LEU A 161 -15.63 5.52 -4.78
N ASP A 162 -15.95 6.65 -5.42
CA ASP A 162 -17.24 7.31 -5.28
C ASP A 162 -18.31 6.52 -6.05
N LEU A 163 -19.08 5.70 -5.32
CA LEU A 163 -20.17 4.90 -5.87
C LEU A 163 -21.41 5.73 -6.22
N VAL A 164 -21.60 6.91 -5.60
CA VAL A 164 -22.71 7.80 -5.93
C VAL A 164 -22.46 8.44 -7.28
N GLU A 165 -21.25 8.92 -7.53
CA GLU A 165 -20.86 9.49 -8.82
C GLU A 165 -20.87 8.44 -9.94
N TYR A 166 -20.39 7.23 -9.66
CA TYR A 166 -20.53 6.10 -10.58
C TYR A 166 -22.01 5.90 -10.97
N GLN A 167 -22.90 5.80 -9.98
CA GLN A 167 -24.31 5.53 -10.21
C GLN A 167 -24.99 6.69 -10.95
N ARG A 168 -24.63 7.94 -10.61
CA ARG A 168 -25.12 9.15 -11.29
C ARG A 168 -24.82 9.10 -12.78
N VAL A 169 -23.63 8.68 -13.19
CA VAL A 169 -23.30 8.53 -14.62
C VAL A 169 -24.12 7.42 -15.25
N VAL A 170 -24.27 6.28 -14.56
CA VAL A 170 -25.05 5.15 -15.06
C VAL A 170 -26.54 5.50 -15.28
N ASP A 171 -27.13 6.26 -14.36
CA ASP A 171 -28.56 6.58 -14.41
C ASP A 171 -28.90 7.68 -15.42
N ASN A 172 -28.00 8.64 -15.61
CA ASN A 172 -28.30 9.88 -16.34
C ASN A 172 -27.72 9.95 -17.76
N ASN A 173 -27.03 8.91 -18.22
CA ASN A 173 -26.43 8.89 -19.55
C ASN A 173 -26.87 7.65 -20.32
N PRO A 174 -27.31 7.80 -21.60
CA PRO A 174 -27.64 6.65 -22.41
C PRO A 174 -26.35 5.87 -22.76
N PRO A 175 -26.41 4.53 -22.83
CA PRO A 175 -25.29 3.76 -23.37
C PRO A 175 -25.05 4.13 -24.85
N ARG A 176 -23.80 4.05 -25.30
CA ARG A 176 -23.41 4.19 -26.70
C ARG A 176 -24.25 3.25 -27.55
N GLN A 177 -24.76 3.78 -28.67
CA GLN A 177 -25.38 2.94 -29.69
C GLN A 177 -24.28 2.15 -30.41
N PRO A 178 -24.53 0.86 -30.73
CA PRO A 178 -23.60 0.04 -31.49
C PRO A 178 -23.37 0.57 -32.91
#